data_AF-A0A5C9AKI0-F1
#
_entry.id   AF-A0A5C9AKI0-F1
#
_cell.length_a   1.000
_cell.length_b   1.000
_cell.length_c   1.000
_cell.angle_alpha   90.00
_cell.angle_beta   90.00
_cell.angle_gamma   90.00
#
_symmetry.space_group_name_H-M   'P 1'
#
loop_
_entity.id
_entity.type
_entity.pdbx_description
1 polymer ?
#
loop_
_entity_poly.entity_id
_entity_poly.type
_entity_poly.pdbx_seq_one_letter_code
_entity_poly.pdbx_strand_id
1 'polypeptide(L)'
;KRDQILKDIQDKTRASVANVLDSLVGSGNYRVSVMPDLDLSTIDETQEHYGDAPKINREESVLDSDTNQVAMGVPGSLSNRPPVAANQMTNGTEENRSPEALSKHSESKRDYSYDRSVQHIQHPGFAVKRLNVAVVLNQNAPALKNWKPEQTTQLTALLNNAAGIDAQRGDNLTLSLLNFVPQVVPVEPVIPLWKDDSVLAWVRLIGCGLLALLLLFFVVRPVMKRLTAVRAPVITPEPEAVSEPWIAMPEEERKNVDLPSLPGDDSLPSQSSGLEVKLEFLQKLAMSDTDRVAEVLRQWITSNERIDNK
;
A
#
# COMPACT_ATOMS: atom_id res chain seq x y z
N LYS A 1 21.28 -0.64 -4.80
CA LYS A 1 20.23 0.19 -5.45
C LYS A 1 19.90 -0.30 -6.86
N ARG A 2 20.88 -0.45 -7.77
CA ARG A 2 20.68 -1.05 -9.11
C ARG A 2 19.93 -2.38 -9.08
N ASP A 3 20.45 -3.36 -8.35
CA ASP A 3 19.89 -4.73 -8.36
C ASP A 3 18.48 -4.79 -7.79
N GLN A 4 18.16 -3.94 -6.84
CA GLN A 4 16.81 -3.82 -6.28
C GLN A 4 15.83 -3.24 -7.30
N ILE A 5 16.22 -2.20 -8.05
CA ILE A 5 15.38 -1.62 -9.11
C ILE A 5 15.20 -2.63 -10.24
N LEU A 6 16.27 -3.32 -10.64
CA LEU A 6 16.21 -4.39 -11.65
C LEU A 6 15.22 -5.47 -11.22
N LYS A 7 15.33 -5.95 -9.99
CA LYS A 7 14.44 -6.98 -9.43
C LYS A 7 13.00 -6.49 -9.36
N ASP A 8 12.75 -5.26 -8.91
CA ASP A 8 11.40 -4.70 -8.83
C ASP A 8 10.74 -4.59 -10.22
N ILE A 9 11.48 -4.15 -11.24
CA ILE A 9 10.99 -4.12 -12.62
C ILE A 9 10.73 -5.54 -13.13
N GLN A 10 11.66 -6.47 -12.90
CA GLN A 10 11.49 -7.87 -13.30
C GLN A 10 10.25 -8.48 -12.64
N ASP A 11 10.07 -8.28 -11.34
CA ASP A 11 8.97 -8.84 -10.56
C ASP A 11 7.63 -8.22 -10.98
N LYS A 12 7.56 -6.90 -11.19
CA LYS A 12 6.35 -6.21 -11.67
C LYS A 12 5.97 -6.65 -13.07
N THR A 13 6.90 -6.65 -14.03
CA THR A 13 6.62 -7.11 -15.40
C THR A 13 6.23 -8.59 -15.41
N ARG A 14 6.92 -9.43 -14.63
CA ARG A 14 6.58 -10.84 -14.47
C ARG A 14 5.18 -11.02 -13.90
N ALA A 15 4.80 -10.25 -12.87
CA ALA A 15 3.48 -10.31 -12.26
C ALA A 15 2.38 -9.87 -13.23
N SER A 16 2.57 -8.78 -13.97
CA SER A 16 1.60 -8.33 -14.98
C SER A 16 1.37 -9.38 -16.07
N VAL A 17 2.44 -9.99 -16.59
CA VAL A 17 2.35 -11.08 -17.58
C VAL A 17 1.71 -12.33 -16.96
N ALA A 18 2.11 -12.70 -15.75
CA ALA A 18 1.57 -13.84 -15.01
C ALA A 18 0.06 -13.72 -14.81
N ASN A 19 -0.44 -12.55 -14.38
CA ASN A 19 -1.87 -12.31 -14.15
C ASN A 19 -2.72 -12.57 -15.42
N VAL A 20 -2.21 -12.17 -16.59
CA VAL A 20 -2.88 -12.44 -17.86
C VAL A 20 -2.86 -13.94 -18.17
N LEU A 21 -1.70 -14.57 -18.04
CA LEU A 21 -1.51 -15.99 -18.38
C LEU A 21 -2.24 -16.93 -17.41
N ASP A 22 -2.30 -16.61 -16.12
CA ASP A 22 -2.97 -17.42 -15.10
C ASP A 22 -4.46 -17.60 -15.43
N SER A 23 -5.13 -16.55 -15.90
CA SER A 23 -6.55 -16.61 -16.30
C SER A 23 -6.81 -17.47 -17.56
N LEU A 24 -5.81 -17.63 -18.42
CA LEU A 24 -5.96 -18.29 -19.73
C LEU A 24 -5.43 -19.72 -19.73
N VAL A 25 -4.22 -19.95 -19.19
CA VAL A 25 -3.51 -21.24 -19.26
C VAL A 25 -3.42 -21.93 -17.90
N GLY A 26 -3.73 -21.22 -16.81
CA GLY A 26 -3.61 -21.72 -15.44
C GLY A 26 -2.19 -21.67 -14.90
N SER A 27 -2.08 -21.65 -13.57
CA SER A 27 -0.80 -21.64 -12.89
C SER A 27 0.04 -22.88 -13.24
N GLY A 28 1.35 -22.69 -13.39
CA GLY A 28 2.29 -23.77 -13.70
C GLY A 28 2.47 -24.11 -15.18
N ASN A 29 1.57 -23.67 -16.07
CA ASN A 29 1.62 -23.94 -17.52
C ASN A 29 2.40 -22.91 -18.35
N TYR A 30 3.11 -21.99 -17.71
CA TYR A 30 3.95 -21.01 -18.39
C TYR A 30 5.22 -20.71 -17.60
N ARG A 31 6.21 -20.14 -18.28
CA ARG A 31 7.44 -19.59 -17.69
C ARG A 31 7.72 -18.25 -18.35
N VAL A 32 7.97 -17.24 -17.53
CA VAL A 32 8.31 -15.89 -17.99
C VAL A 32 9.74 -15.59 -17.55
N SER A 33 10.55 -15.08 -18.47
CA SER A 33 11.86 -14.51 -18.18
C SER A 33 11.88 -13.07 -18.65
N VAL A 34 12.25 -12.15 -17.77
CA VAL A 34 12.30 -10.71 -18.04
C VAL A 34 13.73 -10.24 -17.83
N MET A 35 14.29 -9.60 -18.85
CA MET A 35 15.62 -9.01 -18.77
C MET A 35 15.58 -7.54 -19.17
N PRO A 36 15.48 -6.62 -18.17
CA PRO A 36 15.49 -5.19 -18.43
C PRO A 36 16.93 -4.66 -18.51
N ASP A 37 17.16 -3.76 -19.46
CA ASP A 37 18.38 -2.99 -19.65
C ASP A 37 18.13 -1.58 -19.13
N LEU A 38 18.89 -1.14 -18.12
CA LEU A 38 18.69 0.13 -17.44
C LEU A 38 19.88 1.06 -17.60
N ASP A 39 19.57 2.31 -17.92
CA ASP A 39 20.46 3.44 -17.68
C ASP A 39 20.20 4.00 -16.27
N LEU A 40 21.26 4.20 -15.50
CA LEU A 40 21.21 4.79 -14.15
C LEU A 40 21.93 6.15 -14.11
N SER A 41 22.19 6.75 -15.26
CA SER A 41 22.68 8.12 -15.32
C SER A 41 21.68 9.06 -14.65
N THR A 42 22.21 9.92 -13.79
CA THR A 42 21.45 11.04 -13.24
C THR A 42 21.75 12.24 -14.12
N ILE A 43 20.72 12.79 -14.75
CA ILE A 43 20.84 13.94 -15.64
C ILE A 43 20.16 15.10 -14.94
N ASP A 44 20.95 16.12 -14.59
CA ASP A 44 20.45 17.39 -14.11
C ASP A 44 20.57 18.41 -15.23
N GLU A 45 19.42 18.86 -15.72
CA GLU A 45 19.34 19.78 -16.85
C GLU A 45 18.85 21.14 -16.38
N THR A 46 19.56 22.21 -16.76
CA THR A 46 19.13 23.57 -16.51
C THR A 46 18.98 24.27 -17.84
N GLN A 47 17.74 24.53 -18.25
CA GLN A 47 17.43 25.26 -19.47
C GLN A 47 17.17 26.72 -19.12
N GLU A 48 17.80 27.62 -19.88
CA GLU A 48 17.56 29.04 -19.79
C GLU A 48 16.95 29.51 -21.11
N HIS A 49 15.70 29.94 -21.05
CA HIS A 49 14.97 30.48 -22.19
C HIS A 49 14.85 32.00 -22.06
N TYR A 50 15.20 32.71 -23.12
CA TYR A 50 15.00 34.15 -23.24
C TYR A 50 13.74 34.44 -24.05
N GLY A 51 12.97 35.45 -23.65
CA GLY A 51 11.78 35.90 -24.39
C GLY A 51 12.12 36.52 -25.75
N ASP A 52 11.13 36.58 -26.65
CA ASP A 52 11.33 36.97 -28.05
C ASP A 52 11.70 38.45 -28.26
N ALA A 53 11.32 39.33 -27.32
CA ALA A 53 11.50 40.76 -27.45
C ALA A 53 12.23 41.37 -26.23
N PRO A 54 13.21 42.26 -26.46
CA PRO A 54 13.84 43.02 -25.39
C PRO A 54 12.85 44.05 -24.82
N LYS A 55 12.78 44.13 -23.50
CA LYS A 55 12.04 45.15 -22.75
C LYS A 55 13.01 46.25 -22.32
N ILE A 56 12.56 47.51 -22.39
CA ILE A 56 13.35 48.65 -21.93
C ILE A 56 13.21 48.76 -20.41
N ASN A 57 14.32 48.68 -19.69
CA ASN A 57 14.33 48.84 -18.23
C ASN A 57 14.61 50.28 -17.80
N ARG A 58 15.48 50.96 -18.54
CA ARG A 58 15.88 52.34 -18.24
C ARG A 58 16.13 53.08 -19.53
N GLU A 59 15.61 54.29 -19.61
CA GLU A 59 15.89 55.23 -20.68
C GLU A 59 16.33 56.55 -20.05
N GLU A 60 17.49 57.05 -20.48
CA GLU A 60 18.04 58.34 -20.09
C GLU A 60 18.26 59.15 -21.37
N SER A 61 17.70 60.36 -21.43
CA SER A 61 17.91 61.29 -22.54
C SER A 61 18.38 62.63 -22.00
N VAL A 62 19.50 63.10 -22.53
CA VAL A 62 20.06 64.42 -22.24
C VAL A 62 19.94 65.23 -23.51
N LEU A 63 19.23 66.36 -23.42
CA LEU A 63 19.08 67.31 -24.51
C LEU A 63 19.59 68.67 -24.05
N ASP A 64 20.80 69.01 -24.47
CA ASP A 64 21.37 70.34 -24.28
C ASP A 64 21.14 71.17 -25.53
N SER A 65 20.49 72.32 -25.38
CA SER A 65 20.33 73.30 -26.45
C SER A 65 20.93 74.63 -26.00
N ASP A 66 22.04 75.02 -26.64
CA ASP A 66 22.64 76.33 -26.42
C ASP A 66 22.00 77.33 -27.39
N THR A 67 21.31 78.31 -26.82
CA THR A 67 20.61 79.37 -27.54
C THR A 67 21.32 80.72 -27.42
N ASN A 68 22.59 80.74 -26.99
CA ASN A 68 23.40 81.95 -26.99
C ASN A 68 23.49 82.53 -28.40
N GLN A 69 22.60 83.49 -28.71
CA GLN A 69 22.73 84.35 -29.87
C GLN A 69 24.09 85.05 -29.74
N VAL A 70 25.01 84.74 -30.65
CA VAL A 70 26.14 85.64 -30.87
C VAL A 70 25.52 86.97 -31.29
N ALA A 71 25.56 87.97 -30.42
CA ALA A 71 25.10 89.30 -30.70
C ALA A 71 25.94 89.91 -31.83
N MET A 72 25.57 89.65 -33.09
CA MET A 72 26.10 90.37 -34.25
C MET A 72 25.35 91.70 -34.38
N GLY A 73 25.59 92.60 -33.43
CA GLY A 73 25.29 94.02 -33.58
C GLY A 73 26.57 94.77 -33.90
N VAL A 74 26.62 95.53 -34.99
CA VAL A 74 27.70 96.50 -35.21
C VAL A 74 27.55 97.58 -34.12
N PRO A 75 28.55 97.79 -33.25
CA PRO A 75 28.45 98.81 -32.22
C PRO A 75 28.37 100.20 -32.86
N GLY A 76 27.27 100.91 -32.63
CA GLY A 76 27.26 102.38 -32.62
C GLY A 76 26.93 103.12 -33.91
N SER A 77 25.77 102.89 -34.54
CA SER A 77 25.35 103.82 -35.62
C SER A 77 23.87 104.23 -35.71
N LEU A 78 22.96 103.78 -34.82
CA LEU A 78 21.54 104.18 -34.92
C LEU A 78 20.96 104.93 -33.71
N SER A 79 21.75 105.28 -32.68
CA SER A 79 21.24 105.93 -31.46
C SER A 79 21.08 107.46 -31.54
N ASN A 80 21.29 108.11 -32.70
CA ASN A 80 21.02 109.55 -32.81
C ASN A 80 20.60 109.96 -34.22
N ARG A 81 19.39 109.61 -34.61
CA ARG A 81 18.68 110.34 -35.66
C ARG A 81 17.38 110.90 -35.08
N PRO A 82 17.13 112.22 -35.19
CA PRO A 82 15.86 112.81 -34.78
C PRO A 82 14.72 112.23 -35.63
N PRO A 83 13.51 112.10 -35.07
CA PRO A 83 12.39 111.45 -35.74
C PRO A 83 11.98 112.24 -36.99
N VAL A 84 12.08 111.60 -38.16
CA VAL A 84 11.41 112.06 -39.37
C VAL A 84 9.94 111.64 -39.29
N ALA A 85 9.06 112.59 -39.59
CA ALA A 85 7.61 112.41 -39.50
C ALA A 85 7.10 111.26 -40.37
N ALA A 86 6.01 110.66 -39.89
CA ALA A 86 5.32 109.53 -40.50
C ALA A 86 4.98 109.76 -41.97
N ASN A 87 5.40 108.83 -42.83
CA ASN A 87 4.69 108.56 -44.08
C ASN A 87 4.65 107.05 -44.33
N GLN A 88 3.44 106.52 -44.13
CA GLN A 88 2.73 105.50 -44.90
C GLN A 88 3.51 104.34 -45.54
N MET A 89 3.04 103.15 -45.13
CA MET A 89 2.86 101.93 -45.91
C MET A 89 4.11 101.24 -46.45
N THR A 90 4.34 100.01 -45.98
CA THR A 90 4.01 98.82 -46.80
C THR A 90 4.14 97.53 -45.99
N ASN A 91 3.20 96.62 -46.25
CA ASN A 91 3.16 95.23 -45.80
C ASN A 91 4.54 94.57 -45.78
N GLY A 92 4.91 94.02 -44.63
CA GLY A 92 6.02 93.09 -44.49
C GLY A 92 5.66 92.08 -43.41
N THR A 93 5.28 90.89 -43.85
CA THR A 93 4.94 89.68 -43.11
C THR A 93 5.64 89.55 -41.76
N GLU A 94 4.88 89.37 -40.68
CA GLU A 94 5.41 88.86 -39.41
C GLU A 94 5.91 87.43 -39.63
N GLU A 95 7.18 87.31 -39.99
CA GLU A 95 7.91 86.05 -39.92
C GLU A 95 8.36 85.90 -38.47
N ASN A 96 7.60 85.13 -37.69
CA ASN A 96 7.94 84.73 -36.33
C ASN A 96 9.22 83.87 -36.37
N ARG A 97 10.38 84.53 -36.44
CA ARG A 97 11.69 83.88 -36.36
C ARG A 97 11.98 83.57 -34.90
N SER A 98 11.46 82.44 -34.44
CA SER A 98 11.98 81.77 -33.25
C SER A 98 13.49 81.57 -33.42
N PRO A 99 14.34 81.95 -32.45
CA PRO A 99 15.78 81.84 -32.59
C PRO A 99 16.20 80.37 -32.75
N GLU A 100 16.90 80.07 -33.84
CA GLU A 100 17.44 78.75 -34.13
C GLU A 100 18.71 78.54 -33.27
N ALA A 101 18.73 77.47 -32.45
CA ALA A 101 19.82 77.20 -31.50
C ALA A 101 21.16 76.99 -32.22
N LEU A 102 22.23 77.62 -31.71
CA LEU A 102 23.58 77.56 -32.32
C LEU A 102 24.25 76.20 -32.16
N SER A 103 23.93 75.46 -31.09
CA SER A 103 24.33 74.06 -30.95
C SER A 103 23.25 73.25 -30.24
N LYS A 104 23.04 72.03 -30.72
CA LYS A 104 22.13 71.05 -30.13
C LYS A 104 22.93 69.78 -29.87
N HIS A 105 23.01 69.38 -28.60
CA HIS A 105 23.57 68.09 -28.21
C HIS A 105 22.45 67.21 -27.67
N SER A 106 22.33 66.01 -28.23
CA SER A 106 21.35 65.01 -27.80
C SER A 106 22.08 63.70 -27.55
N GLU A 107 22.02 63.23 -26.31
CA GLU A 107 22.47 61.91 -25.91
C GLU A 107 21.25 61.08 -25.47
N SER A 108 21.18 59.82 -25.91
CA SER A 108 20.14 58.88 -25.49
C SER A 108 20.77 57.54 -25.16
N LYS A 109 20.51 57.06 -23.95
CA LYS A 109 20.98 55.77 -23.46
C LYS A 109 19.77 54.93 -23.05
N ARG A 110 19.66 53.73 -23.61
CA ARG A 110 18.57 52.77 -23.31
C ARG A 110 19.14 51.44 -22.86
N ASP A 111 18.75 51.01 -21.67
CA ASP A 111 19.07 49.68 -21.12
C ASP A 111 17.94 48.71 -21.46
N TYR A 112 18.29 47.61 -22.13
CA TYR A 112 17.36 46.54 -22.50
C TYR A 112 17.58 45.30 -21.63
N SER A 113 16.50 44.63 -21.24
CA SER A 113 16.55 43.27 -20.70
C SER A 113 15.60 42.34 -21.41
N TYR A 114 15.95 41.06 -21.43
CA TYR A 114 15.07 40.00 -21.86
C TYR A 114 14.37 39.36 -20.66
N ASP A 115 13.14 38.89 -20.85
CA ASP A 115 12.53 37.97 -19.91
C ASP A 115 13.38 36.68 -19.88
N ARG A 116 13.81 36.25 -18.69
CA ARG A 116 14.59 35.03 -18.49
C ARG A 116 13.75 34.03 -17.73
N SER A 117 13.51 32.87 -18.33
CA SER A 117 12.90 31.72 -17.67
C SER A 117 13.95 30.65 -17.46
N VAL A 118 14.22 30.29 -16.21
CA VAL A 118 15.14 29.21 -15.86
C VAL A 118 14.32 28.00 -15.43
N GLN A 119 14.39 26.93 -16.20
CA GLN A 119 13.77 25.66 -15.87
C GLN A 119 14.85 24.67 -15.43
N HIS A 120 14.73 24.19 -14.20
CA HIS A 120 15.57 23.12 -13.68
C HIS A 120 14.80 21.79 -13.79
N ILE A 121 15.29 20.88 -14.63
CA ILE A 121 14.69 19.57 -14.87
C ILE A 121 15.63 18.52 -14.28
N GLN A 122 15.14 17.82 -13.26
CA GLN A 122 15.83 16.66 -12.70
C GLN A 122 15.22 15.41 -13.30
N HIS A 123 16.00 14.68 -14.09
CA HIS A 123 15.56 13.42 -14.67
C HIS A 123 15.52 12.34 -13.57
N PRO A 124 14.56 11.41 -13.61
CA PRO A 124 14.54 10.30 -12.66
C PRO A 124 15.85 9.52 -12.72
N GLY A 125 16.36 9.08 -11.57
CA GLY A 125 17.68 8.42 -11.47
C GLY A 125 17.79 7.04 -12.13
N PHE A 126 16.81 6.65 -12.96
CA PHE A 126 16.87 5.50 -13.84
C PHE A 126 15.95 5.69 -15.04
N ALA A 127 16.37 5.17 -16.19
CA ALA A 127 15.58 5.03 -17.40
C ALA A 127 15.72 3.59 -17.92
N VAL A 128 14.60 2.99 -18.35
CA VAL A 128 14.64 1.69 -19.03
C VAL A 128 15.08 1.95 -20.47
N LYS A 129 16.24 1.39 -20.86
CA LYS A 129 16.76 1.47 -22.23
C LYS A 129 16.11 0.47 -23.15
N ARG A 130 15.85 -0.74 -22.65
CA ARG A 130 15.24 -1.84 -23.39
C ARG A 130 14.67 -2.87 -22.44
N LEU A 131 13.58 -3.50 -22.83
CA LEU A 131 12.95 -4.58 -22.11
C LEU A 131 12.84 -5.81 -23.01
N ASN A 132 13.47 -6.91 -22.59
CA ASN A 132 13.37 -8.19 -23.28
C ASN A 132 12.52 -9.14 -22.44
N VAL A 133 11.43 -9.65 -23.02
CA VAL A 133 10.53 -10.59 -22.35
C VAL A 133 10.43 -11.87 -23.17
N ALA A 134 10.77 -12.99 -22.56
CA ALA A 134 10.57 -14.31 -23.13
C ALA A 134 9.46 -15.04 -22.37
N VAL A 135 8.42 -15.43 -23.11
CA VAL A 135 7.29 -16.18 -22.56
C VAL A 135 7.26 -17.56 -23.21
N VAL A 136 7.30 -18.58 -22.37
CA VAL A 136 7.15 -19.97 -22.81
C VAL A 136 5.86 -20.53 -22.26
N LEU A 137 5.03 -21.10 -23.14
CA LEU A 137 3.77 -21.74 -22.79
C LEU A 137 3.87 -23.26 -22.96
N ASN A 138 3.20 -24.00 -22.07
CA ASN A 138 3.11 -25.45 -22.14
C ASN A 138 2.08 -25.88 -23.20
N GLN A 139 2.53 -26.52 -24.29
CA GLN A 139 1.64 -27.02 -25.35
C GLN A 139 0.58 -28.02 -24.84
N ASN A 140 0.88 -28.76 -23.78
CA ASN A 140 -0.01 -29.78 -23.23
C ASN A 140 -1.12 -29.21 -22.33
N ALA A 141 -1.14 -27.90 -22.08
CA ALA A 141 -2.19 -27.30 -21.27
C ALA A 141 -3.56 -27.45 -21.99
N PRO A 142 -4.62 -27.85 -21.26
CA PRO A 142 -5.94 -28.12 -21.87
C PRO A 142 -6.52 -26.90 -22.60
N ALA A 143 -6.23 -25.69 -22.11
CA ALA A 143 -6.66 -24.44 -22.73
C ALA A 143 -5.98 -24.17 -24.09
N LEU A 144 -4.76 -24.67 -24.28
CA LEU A 144 -3.90 -24.43 -25.45
C LEU A 144 -4.07 -25.48 -26.56
N LYS A 145 -4.65 -26.66 -26.24
CA LYS A 145 -4.74 -27.82 -27.14
C LYS A 145 -5.45 -27.53 -28.47
N ASN A 146 -6.34 -26.54 -28.51
CA ASN A 146 -7.13 -26.17 -29.69
C ASN A 146 -6.84 -24.77 -30.21
N TRP A 147 -5.73 -24.14 -29.81
CA TRP A 147 -5.45 -22.77 -30.24
C TRP A 147 -5.06 -22.67 -31.71
N LYS A 148 -5.73 -21.76 -32.41
CA LYS A 148 -5.34 -21.35 -33.77
C LYS A 148 -4.17 -20.38 -33.70
N PRO A 149 -3.33 -20.28 -34.75
CA PRO A 149 -2.25 -19.29 -34.81
C PRO A 149 -2.74 -17.85 -34.61
N GLU A 150 -3.97 -17.53 -35.06
CA GLU A 150 -4.60 -16.23 -34.83
C GLU A 150 -4.73 -15.87 -33.34
N GLN A 151 -5.07 -16.85 -32.49
CA GLN A 151 -5.22 -16.64 -31.04
C GLN A 151 -3.86 -16.40 -30.38
N THR A 152 -2.78 -17.03 -30.89
CA THR A 152 -1.42 -16.76 -30.40
C THR A 152 -0.96 -15.35 -30.74
N THR A 153 -1.36 -14.80 -31.90
CA THR A 153 -1.09 -13.40 -32.26
C THR A 153 -1.85 -12.43 -31.36
N GLN A 154 -3.13 -12.70 -31.09
CA GLN A 154 -3.94 -11.91 -30.17
C GLN A 154 -3.38 -11.93 -28.75
N LEU A 155 -2.96 -13.11 -28.26
CA LEU A 155 -2.30 -13.24 -26.97
C LEU A 155 -0.98 -12.46 -26.96
N THR A 156 -0.17 -12.57 -28.00
CA THR A 156 1.11 -11.84 -28.08
C THR A 156 0.86 -10.33 -28.01
N ALA A 157 -0.17 -9.81 -28.69
CA ALA A 157 -0.56 -8.40 -28.58
C ALA A 157 -1.02 -8.01 -27.16
N LEU A 158 -1.79 -8.88 -26.50
CA LEU A 158 -2.21 -8.67 -25.11
C LEU A 158 -1.02 -8.66 -24.15
N LEU A 159 -0.07 -9.58 -24.34
CA LEU A 159 1.15 -9.67 -23.56
C LEU A 159 2.08 -8.48 -23.77
N ASN A 160 2.18 -7.97 -25.01
CA ASN A 160 2.93 -6.74 -25.30
C ASN A 160 2.38 -5.56 -24.49
N ASN A 161 1.05 -5.40 -24.48
CA ASN A 161 0.39 -4.35 -23.72
C ASN A 161 0.55 -4.56 -22.20
N ALA A 162 0.39 -5.79 -21.70
CA ALA A 162 0.50 -6.10 -20.28
C ALA A 162 1.94 -5.93 -19.74
N ALA A 163 2.95 -6.24 -20.55
CA ALA A 163 4.35 -6.06 -20.20
C ALA A 163 4.85 -4.62 -20.38
N GLY A 164 4.09 -3.75 -21.08
CA GLY A 164 4.49 -2.36 -21.37
C GLY A 164 5.59 -2.25 -22.43
N ILE A 165 5.58 -3.16 -23.41
CA ILE A 165 6.55 -3.23 -24.50
C ILE A 165 6.42 -2.01 -25.39
N ASP A 166 7.53 -1.30 -25.59
CA ASP A 166 7.61 -0.14 -26.46
C ASP A 166 8.55 -0.43 -27.64
N ALA A 167 7.98 -0.42 -28.85
CA ALA A 167 8.73 -0.63 -30.09
C ALA A 167 9.70 0.52 -30.39
N GLN A 168 9.40 1.76 -29.96
CA GLN A 168 10.29 2.91 -30.14
C GLN A 168 11.53 2.80 -29.26
N ARG A 169 11.39 2.20 -28.07
CA ARG A 169 12.49 1.89 -27.16
C ARG A 169 13.34 0.69 -27.63
N GLY A 170 12.84 -0.10 -28.58
CA GLY A 170 13.51 -1.30 -29.08
C GLY A 170 13.30 -2.54 -28.20
N ASP A 171 12.20 -2.57 -27.45
CA ASP A 171 11.79 -3.72 -26.66
C ASP A 171 11.36 -4.88 -27.55
N ASN A 172 11.51 -6.11 -27.03
CA ASN A 172 11.08 -7.32 -27.73
C ASN A 172 10.39 -8.29 -26.77
N LEU A 173 9.26 -8.84 -27.22
CA LEU A 173 8.60 -9.96 -26.58
C LEU A 173 8.52 -11.14 -27.54
N THR A 174 9.02 -12.28 -27.08
CA THR A 174 8.95 -13.54 -27.84
C THR A 174 8.07 -14.53 -27.10
N LEU A 175 7.11 -15.12 -27.84
CA LEU A 175 6.24 -16.18 -27.38
C LEU A 175 6.67 -17.51 -28.00
N SER A 176 6.88 -18.53 -27.19
CA SER A 176 7.20 -19.88 -27.66
C SER A 176 6.34 -20.93 -26.97
N LEU A 177 5.83 -21.87 -27.75
CA LEU A 177 5.07 -23.00 -27.21
C LEU A 177 6.02 -24.20 -27.13
N LEU A 178 6.26 -24.73 -25.94
CA LEU A 178 7.15 -25.88 -25.71
C LEU A 178 6.46 -26.92 -24.81
N ASN A 179 6.97 -28.14 -24.81
CA ASN A 179 6.51 -29.19 -23.89
C ASN A 179 7.27 -29.07 -22.57
N PHE A 180 6.53 -28.93 -21.46
CA PHE A 180 7.14 -28.86 -20.13
C PHE A 180 7.36 -30.25 -19.56
N VAL A 181 8.41 -30.40 -18.75
CA VAL A 181 8.62 -31.61 -17.96
C VAL A 181 7.52 -31.66 -16.89
N PRO A 182 6.72 -32.74 -16.83
CA PRO A 182 5.64 -32.86 -15.86
C PRO A 182 6.23 -32.79 -14.45
N GLN A 183 5.79 -31.80 -13.69
CA GLN A 183 6.12 -31.72 -12.27
C GLN A 183 5.32 -32.84 -11.59
N VAL A 184 6.03 -33.81 -11.01
CA VAL A 184 5.40 -34.81 -10.13
C VAL A 184 5.00 -34.06 -8.87
N VAL A 185 3.76 -33.57 -8.85
CA VAL A 185 3.15 -33.12 -7.60
C VAL A 185 3.13 -34.35 -6.69
N PRO A 186 3.77 -34.32 -5.51
CA PRO A 186 3.60 -35.38 -4.53
C PRO A 186 2.11 -35.36 -4.17
N VAL A 187 1.36 -36.30 -4.75
CA VAL A 187 0.01 -36.58 -4.28
C VAL A 187 0.21 -37.04 -2.85
N GLU A 188 -0.19 -36.21 -1.89
CA GLU A 188 -0.31 -36.66 -0.52
C GLU A 188 -1.15 -37.94 -0.55
N PRO A 189 -0.62 -39.09 -0.09
CA PRO A 189 -1.36 -40.33 -0.16
C PRO A 189 -2.64 -40.11 0.64
N VAL A 190 -3.79 -40.25 -0.02
CA VAL A 190 -5.09 -40.22 0.66
C VAL A 190 -5.04 -41.31 1.72
N ILE A 191 -4.87 -40.89 2.96
CA ILE A 191 -4.78 -41.80 4.09
C ILE A 191 -6.16 -42.45 4.19
N PRO A 192 -6.27 -43.78 4.08
CA PRO A 192 -7.57 -44.43 4.24
C PRO A 192 -8.18 -44.05 5.59
N LEU A 193 -9.50 -43.83 5.65
CA LEU A 193 -10.19 -43.37 6.86
C LEU A 193 -9.91 -44.23 8.10
N TRP A 194 -9.59 -45.52 7.95
CA TRP A 194 -9.24 -46.42 9.05
C TRP A 194 -7.81 -46.23 9.61
N LYS A 195 -6.94 -45.52 8.89
CA LYS A 195 -5.58 -45.14 9.30
C LYS A 195 -5.48 -43.69 9.78
N ASP A 196 -6.58 -42.94 9.68
CA ASP A 196 -6.66 -41.60 10.22
C ASP A 196 -6.81 -41.68 11.74
N ASP A 197 -5.82 -41.16 12.47
CA ASP A 197 -5.81 -41.12 13.92
C ASP A 197 -7.05 -40.41 14.48
N SER A 198 -7.60 -39.44 13.74
CA SER A 198 -8.82 -38.72 14.11
C SER A 198 -10.03 -39.63 14.11
N VAL A 199 -10.19 -40.46 13.08
CA VAL A 199 -11.29 -41.42 12.96
C VAL A 199 -11.18 -42.50 14.03
N LEU A 200 -9.97 -43.01 14.28
CA LEU A 200 -9.71 -44.00 15.33
C LEU A 200 -10.03 -43.44 16.72
N ALA A 201 -9.74 -42.17 16.98
CA ALA A 201 -10.09 -41.51 18.23
C ALA A 201 -11.62 -41.47 18.44
N TRP A 202 -12.38 -41.10 17.41
CA TRP A 202 -13.85 -41.10 17.46
C TRP A 202 -14.43 -42.51 17.65
N VAL A 203 -13.89 -43.51 16.94
CA VAL A 203 -14.31 -44.91 17.08
C VAL A 203 -14.06 -45.41 18.50
N ARG A 204 -12.90 -45.10 19.10
CA ARG A 204 -12.60 -45.46 20.50
C ARG A 204 -13.59 -44.79 21.46
N LEU A 205 -13.87 -43.50 21.27
CA LEU A 205 -14.81 -42.74 22.11
C LEU A 205 -16.23 -43.35 22.05
N ILE A 206 -16.72 -43.60 20.84
CA ILE A 206 -18.04 -44.23 20.61
C ILE A 206 -18.05 -45.64 21.19
N GLY A 207 -16.98 -46.40 21.03
CA GLY A 207 -16.84 -47.75 21.61
C GLY A 207 -16.91 -47.75 23.13
N CYS A 208 -16.20 -46.82 23.79
CA CYS A 208 -16.29 -46.65 25.25
C CYS A 208 -17.69 -46.23 25.70
N GLY A 209 -18.34 -45.32 24.98
CA GLY A 209 -19.72 -44.91 25.26
C GLY A 209 -20.73 -46.05 25.11
N LEU A 210 -20.60 -46.85 24.04
CA LEU A 210 -21.43 -48.03 23.79
C LEU A 210 -21.24 -49.08 24.90
N LEU A 211 -19.99 -49.33 25.32
CA LEU A 211 -19.70 -50.26 26.41
C LEU A 211 -20.36 -49.81 27.73
N ALA A 212 -20.26 -48.52 28.06
CA ALA A 212 -20.91 -47.96 29.25
C ALA A 212 -22.43 -48.07 29.18
N LEU A 213 -23.04 -47.81 28.02
CA LEU A 213 -24.48 -47.98 27.79
C LEU A 213 -24.92 -49.44 27.99
N LEU A 214 -24.16 -50.39 27.44
CA LEU A 214 -24.46 -51.81 27.54
C LEU A 214 -24.36 -52.26 29.01
N LEU A 215 -23.33 -51.83 29.73
CA LEU A 215 -23.17 -52.12 31.16
C LEU A 215 -24.32 -51.54 31.99
N LEU A 216 -24.76 -50.32 31.70
CA LEU A 216 -25.93 -49.71 32.34
C LEU A 216 -27.21 -50.52 32.09
N PHE A 217 -27.41 -51.02 30.87
CA PHE A 217 -28.62 -51.76 30.53
C PHE A 217 -28.62 -53.21 31.05
N PHE A 218 -27.47 -53.89 30.97
CA PHE A 218 -27.33 -55.32 31.30
C PHE A 218 -26.92 -55.62 32.73
N VAL A 219 -26.29 -54.69 33.45
CA VAL A 219 -25.85 -54.92 34.85
C VAL A 219 -26.65 -54.05 35.80
N VAL A 220 -26.66 -52.74 35.56
CA VAL A 220 -27.28 -51.77 36.47
C VAL A 220 -28.81 -51.96 36.48
N ARG A 221 -29.45 -52.03 35.31
CA ARG A 221 -30.90 -52.22 35.18
C ARG A 221 -31.46 -53.49 35.86
N PRO A 222 -30.89 -54.71 35.67
CA PRO A 222 -31.40 -55.89 36.35
C PRO A 222 -31.10 -55.92 37.85
N VAL A 223 -29.99 -55.33 38.31
CA VAL A 223 -29.68 -55.26 39.75
C VAL A 223 -30.69 -54.35 40.47
N MET A 224 -31.04 -53.17 39.92
CA MET A 224 -32.12 -52.36 40.49
C MET A 224 -33.44 -53.12 40.52
N LYS A 225 -33.82 -53.82 39.43
CA LYS A 225 -35.05 -54.61 39.40
C LYS A 225 -35.08 -55.72 40.46
N ARG A 226 -33.93 -56.32 40.78
CA ARG A 226 -33.82 -57.34 41.83
C ARG A 226 -33.89 -56.75 43.25
N LEU A 227 -33.40 -55.52 43.44
CA LEU A 227 -33.48 -54.82 44.72
C LEU A 227 -34.87 -54.22 44.98
N THR A 228 -35.61 -53.82 43.94
CA THR A 228 -36.97 -53.28 44.09
C THR A 228 -38.07 -54.35 44.10
N ALA A 229 -37.81 -55.57 43.64
CA ALA A 229 -38.78 -56.67 43.64
C ALA A 229 -39.00 -57.38 44.99
N VAL A 230 -38.23 -57.05 46.04
CA VAL A 230 -38.39 -57.64 47.40
C VAL A 230 -39.44 -56.90 48.24
N ARG A 231 -40.12 -55.88 47.69
CA ARG A 231 -41.17 -55.16 48.42
C ARG A 231 -42.51 -55.16 47.66
N ALA A 232 -43.26 -56.25 47.84
CA ALA A 232 -44.72 -56.23 47.75
C ALA A 232 -45.29 -56.95 48.98
N PRO A 233 -46.22 -56.32 49.72
CA PRO A 233 -47.58 -56.87 49.82
C PRO A 233 -48.68 -55.78 49.80
N VAL A 234 -49.79 -55.95 49.06
CA VAL A 234 -51.12 -56.54 49.39
C VAL A 234 -52.21 -55.45 49.61
N ILE A 235 -53.37 -55.65 49.00
CA ILE A 235 -54.62 -54.84 48.97
C ILE A 235 -55.49 -55.22 50.19
N THR A 236 -56.17 -54.34 50.95
CA THR A 236 -57.59 -53.84 50.86
C THR A 236 -57.99 -53.29 52.27
N PRO A 237 -59.13 -52.59 52.57
CA PRO A 237 -59.98 -51.59 51.88
C PRO A 237 -60.14 -50.24 52.67
N GLU A 238 -60.88 -49.29 52.08
CA GLU A 238 -61.46 -48.02 52.61
C GLU A 238 -62.14 -48.12 54.01
N PRO A 239 -62.29 -47.02 54.81
CA PRO A 239 -63.08 -45.83 54.42
C PRO A 239 -62.59 -44.44 54.91
N GLU A 240 -63.14 -43.42 54.24
CA GLU A 240 -63.57 -42.09 54.72
C GLU A 240 -62.63 -41.05 55.37
N ALA A 241 -62.84 -39.83 54.84
CA ALA A 241 -62.95 -38.53 55.53
C ALA A 241 -61.70 -37.66 55.81
N VAL A 242 -61.67 -36.54 55.08
CA VAL A 242 -61.52 -35.14 55.56
C VAL A 242 -60.28 -34.82 56.41
N SER A 243 -59.37 -33.98 55.87
CA SER A 243 -59.11 -32.60 56.35
C SER A 243 -57.79 -32.03 55.80
N GLU A 244 -57.81 -30.71 55.70
CA GLU A 244 -56.83 -29.75 55.20
C GLU A 244 -55.49 -29.67 55.97
N PRO A 245 -54.50 -28.92 55.45
CA PRO A 245 -53.10 -28.98 55.84
C PRO A 245 -52.77 -28.01 57.00
N TRP A 246 -51.69 -28.26 57.75
CA TRP A 246 -50.80 -27.20 58.29
C TRP A 246 -49.55 -27.73 59.01
N ILE A 247 -48.40 -27.18 58.57
CA ILE A 247 -47.30 -26.56 59.34
C ILE A 247 -46.59 -27.38 60.44
N ALA A 248 -45.28 -27.62 60.27
CA ALA A 248 -44.20 -26.97 61.05
C ALA A 248 -42.83 -27.67 60.87
N MET A 249 -41.85 -26.90 60.39
CA MET A 249 -40.40 -27.05 60.64
C MET A 249 -40.11 -27.01 62.18
N PRO A 250 -38.93 -27.44 62.71
CA PRO A 250 -37.64 -26.82 62.37
C PRO A 250 -36.34 -27.65 62.53
N GLU A 251 -35.25 -27.00 62.07
CA GLU A 251 -33.85 -26.95 62.57
C GLU A 251 -33.00 -28.23 62.65
N GLU A 252 -31.96 -28.33 61.80
CA GLU A 252 -30.58 -27.81 61.96
C GLU A 252 -29.68 -28.73 62.81
N GLU A 253 -28.62 -29.29 62.22
CA GLU A 253 -27.23 -28.86 62.44
C GLU A 253 -26.20 -29.81 61.77
N ARG A 254 -25.40 -29.20 60.89
CA ARG A 254 -23.93 -29.30 60.75
C ARG A 254 -23.26 -30.67 60.52
N LYS A 255 -22.60 -30.78 59.37
CA LYS A 255 -21.14 -30.98 59.36
C LYS A 255 -20.49 -30.29 58.15
N ASN A 256 -19.60 -29.36 58.48
CA ASN A 256 -18.89 -28.46 57.58
C ASN A 256 -17.99 -29.18 56.56
N VAL A 257 -17.98 -28.61 55.37
CA VAL A 257 -16.82 -28.57 54.47
C VAL A 257 -15.91 -27.46 55.00
N ASP A 258 -14.68 -27.82 55.41
CA ASP A 258 -13.66 -26.83 55.77
C ASP A 258 -13.14 -26.15 54.50
N LEU A 259 -13.36 -24.83 54.41
CA LEU A 259 -12.40 -23.90 53.81
C LEU A 259 -11.55 -23.31 54.94
N PRO A 260 -10.27 -23.05 54.67
CA PRO A 260 -9.64 -21.80 55.08
C PRO A 260 -9.35 -20.97 53.82
N SER A 261 -10.00 -19.82 53.66
CA SER A 261 -9.48 -18.48 54.01
C SER A 261 -8.15 -18.11 53.35
N LEU A 262 -8.22 -17.15 52.43
CA LEU A 262 -7.07 -16.38 51.93
C LEU A 262 -6.44 -15.61 53.11
N PRO A 263 -5.11 -15.55 53.15
CA PRO A 263 -4.43 -14.40 52.57
C PRO A 263 -3.29 -14.81 51.66
N GLY A 264 -2.80 -13.86 50.86
CA GLY A 264 -1.89 -14.08 49.75
C GLY A 264 -0.75 -15.06 50.03
N ASP A 265 -0.71 -16.12 49.23
CA ASP A 265 0.51 -16.86 48.97
C ASP A 265 0.38 -17.42 47.55
N ASP A 266 1.32 -17.05 46.67
CA ASP A 266 1.50 -17.53 45.30
C ASP A 266 1.93 -19.01 45.32
N SER A 267 1.09 -19.88 45.87
CA SER A 267 1.36 -21.31 45.92
C SER A 267 0.76 -21.99 44.70
N LEU A 268 1.65 -22.34 43.77
CA LEU A 268 1.33 -23.22 42.65
C LEU A 268 0.69 -24.51 43.18
N PRO A 269 -0.34 -25.06 42.50
CA PRO A 269 -0.94 -26.31 42.92
C PRO A 269 0.11 -27.44 42.90
N SER A 270 0.01 -28.38 43.84
CA SER A 270 0.99 -29.47 43.98
C SER A 270 1.15 -30.23 42.66
N GLN A 271 2.38 -30.68 42.35
CA GLN A 271 2.74 -31.33 41.08
C GLN A 271 1.85 -32.54 40.73
N SER A 272 1.24 -33.18 41.74
CA SER A 272 0.32 -34.30 41.63
C SER A 272 -1.15 -33.92 41.41
N SER A 273 -1.48 -32.64 41.30
CA SER A 273 -2.84 -32.19 40.95
C SER A 273 -3.20 -32.59 39.52
N GLY A 274 -4.46 -32.99 39.33
CA GLY A 274 -5.00 -33.38 38.02
C GLY A 274 -4.92 -32.25 37.00
N LEU A 275 -4.86 -32.60 35.71
CA LEU A 275 -4.74 -31.66 34.60
C LEU A 275 -5.85 -30.59 34.62
N GLU A 276 -7.07 -30.99 34.99
CA GLU A 276 -8.24 -30.10 35.09
C GLU A 276 -7.98 -28.93 36.07
N VAL A 277 -7.46 -29.24 37.25
CA VAL A 277 -7.17 -28.24 38.31
C VAL A 277 -6.06 -27.30 37.86
N LYS A 278 -5.08 -27.80 37.08
CA LYS A 278 -4.01 -26.99 36.50
C LYS A 278 -4.55 -26.04 35.44
N LEU A 279 -5.51 -26.47 34.61
CA LEU A 279 -6.14 -25.63 33.59
C LEU A 279 -7.02 -24.54 34.21
N GLU A 280 -7.82 -24.89 35.22
CA GLU A 280 -8.67 -23.92 35.93
C GLU A 280 -7.80 -22.88 36.66
N PHE A 281 -6.69 -23.33 37.28
CA PHE A 281 -5.73 -22.43 37.91
C PHE A 281 -5.02 -21.52 36.90
N LEU A 282 -4.58 -22.05 35.75
CA LEU A 282 -3.98 -21.26 34.67
C LEU A 282 -4.96 -20.22 34.12
N GLN A 283 -6.22 -20.59 33.94
CA GLN A 283 -7.27 -19.67 33.50
C GLN A 283 -7.48 -18.56 34.53
N LYS A 284 -7.48 -18.89 35.82
CA LYS A 284 -7.63 -17.92 36.90
C LYS A 284 -6.42 -16.99 37.00
N LEU A 285 -5.21 -17.51 36.88
CA LEU A 285 -3.95 -16.75 36.88
C LEU A 285 -3.87 -15.79 35.68
N ALA A 286 -4.32 -16.23 34.50
CA ALA A 286 -4.38 -15.39 33.31
C ALA A 286 -5.37 -14.23 33.46
N MET A 287 -6.43 -14.39 34.26
CA MET A 287 -7.40 -13.32 34.55
C MET A 287 -6.92 -12.38 35.66
N SER A 288 -6.16 -12.87 36.65
CA SER A 288 -5.67 -12.03 37.76
C SER A 288 -4.42 -11.25 37.39
N ASP A 289 -3.49 -11.86 36.67
CA ASP A 289 -2.13 -11.34 36.45
C ASP A 289 -1.74 -11.33 34.97
N THR A 290 -2.58 -10.69 34.15
CA THR A 290 -2.38 -10.53 32.70
C THR A 290 -0.99 -9.99 32.34
N ASP A 291 -0.48 -9.02 33.10
CA ASP A 291 0.81 -8.38 32.83
C ASP A 291 2.00 -9.36 32.96
N ARG A 292 1.97 -10.24 33.95
CA ARG A 292 3.03 -11.25 34.16
C ARG A 292 3.00 -12.33 33.08
N VAL A 293 1.81 -12.77 32.67
CA VAL A 293 1.64 -13.73 31.57
C VAL A 293 2.12 -13.14 30.24
N ALA A 294 1.84 -11.85 30.00
CA ALA A 294 2.32 -11.14 28.83
C ALA A 294 3.85 -11.03 28.82
N GLU A 295 4.49 -10.83 29.96
CA GLU A 295 5.96 -10.76 30.06
C GLU A 295 6.63 -12.10 29.70
N VAL A 296 6.07 -13.23 30.14
CA VAL A 296 6.56 -14.57 29.78
C VAL A 296 6.33 -14.88 28.30
N LEU A 297 5.15 -14.58 27.76
CA LEU A 297 4.86 -14.72 26.33
C LEU A 297 5.79 -13.85 25.48
N ARG A 298 6.04 -12.62 25.92
CA ARG A 298 7.01 -11.71 25.31
C ARG A 298 8.43 -12.29 25.38
N GLN A 299 8.82 -12.95 26.48
CA GLN A 299 10.12 -13.58 26.56
C GLN A 299 10.24 -14.79 25.62
N TRP A 300 9.18 -15.56 25.43
CA TRP A 300 9.17 -16.69 24.49
C TRP A 300 9.21 -16.23 23.03
N ILE A 301 8.44 -15.21 22.67
CA ILE A 301 8.46 -14.69 21.29
C ILE A 301 9.83 -14.06 20.96
N THR A 302 10.40 -13.31 21.90
CA THR A 302 11.73 -12.69 21.71
C THR A 302 12.85 -13.73 21.70
N SER A 303 12.73 -14.81 22.48
CA SER A 303 13.70 -15.91 22.48
C SER A 303 13.65 -16.72 21.19
N ASN A 304 12.46 -16.88 20.59
CA ASN A 304 12.31 -17.56 19.29
C ASN A 304 12.91 -16.75 18.14
N GLU A 305 12.69 -15.42 18.11
CA GLU A 305 13.32 -14.54 17.11
C GLU A 305 14.87 -14.54 17.20
N ARG A 306 15.43 -14.80 18.39
CA ARG A 306 16.89 -14.88 18.58
C ARG A 306 17.51 -16.16 18.04
N ILE A 307 16.72 -17.23 17.87
CA ILE A 307 17.18 -18.52 17.35
C ILE A 307 17.21 -18.51 15.81
N ASP A 308 16.29 -17.77 15.18
CA ASP A 308 16.23 -17.65 13.71
C ASP A 308 17.26 -16.69 13.11
N ASN A 309 17.96 -15.92 13.94
CA ASN A 309 18.91 -14.87 13.53
C ASN A 309 20.40 -15.23 13.76
N LYS A 310 20.72 -16.53 13.80
CA LYS A 310 22.09 -17.06 13.91
C LYS A 310 22.32 -18.15 12.88
#